data_AF-K8EDT5-F1
#
_entry.id   AF-K8EDT5-F1
#
_cell.length_a   1.000
_cell.length_b   1.000
_cell.length_c   1.000
_cell.angle_alpha   90.00
_cell.angle_beta   90.00
_cell.angle_gamma   90.00
#
_symmetry.space_group_name_H-M   'P 1'
#
loop_
_entity.id
_entity.type
_entity.pdbx_description
1 polymer ?
#
loop_
_entity_poly.entity_id
_entity_poly.type
_entity_poly.pdbx_seq_one_letter_code
_entity_poly.pdbx_strand_id
1 'polypeptide(L)'
;MSQQRKQQQKNPHNPSGSGGKPPKSGGGAQVISDGSRSRSATKNARSGGTSPSPSSPPSTTNYNKNKDKQDIRRPRFKVTDDVRLPNRTFTIVTTAALPWMTGTSVNPLLRAAYLANTRTEKDEEEREKEEEIKRKVALVVPWLPKCDQRQVFPKRQSFNYPEEQAEAMMEWVTNRVGFRPDVEVLFYPGRYATDKGSIVPVGDIIERIPMRLRDVAILEEPEHLNWFHCGRKGWKQEFNLVVGIIHTNYLEYARREENGEQKEAFIRGLNFTMCRIYTHKVIKLSDAVQDFGEDAVTVNVHGVSRAFLDVGKRRADFAKENEKSGERLGFSKNCYFIAKVVWAKGYHELLDVVQEYNKSLAMKKEEKEGGLEYLPVSVFGDGDDLWDVKAECRTRKIPLDFKGRLDHLDKSIDDFKIFINPSLSDVVATTTAEALAMGKFVICAEHPSNAFFATFENCKTYASQEDFNRIMDECLRTEPKPMDDVARARLTWEAATSRLLDASEYPIRRDNASSLSGSSSSRSRSGTRKGQHNQTAVFFSPLKWLRKRASCILWRAIHMRLTKSEAMRVVCGGGAGTLKSPKNLVEWCPDYWTGGAFDRPPSIAQDLGLFTDDGDTN
;
A
#
# COMPACT_ATOMS: atom_id res chain seq x y z
N MET A 1 1.59 -53.93 31.08
CA MET A 1 1.41 -55.40 31.13
C MET A 1 0.59 -55.83 29.92
N SER A 2 1.04 -56.89 29.26
CA SER A 2 0.35 -57.68 28.21
C SER A 2 0.18 -57.01 26.82
N GLN A 3 1.05 -57.26 25.82
CA GLN A 3 1.15 -58.45 24.93
C GLN A 3 0.00 -58.54 23.90
N GLN A 4 0.24 -58.28 22.60
CA GLN A 4 0.87 -59.10 21.54
C GLN A 4 -0.20 -59.67 20.58
N ARG A 5 -0.02 -59.43 19.27
CA ARG A 5 -0.03 -60.49 18.24
C ARG A 5 0.72 -60.05 16.98
N LYS A 6 1.61 -60.96 16.53
CA LYS A 6 2.50 -60.92 15.36
C LYS A 6 1.89 -61.70 14.19
N GLN A 7 2.29 -61.38 12.96
CA GLN A 7 2.89 -62.26 11.91
C GLN A 7 3.04 -61.43 10.61
N GLN A 8 4.22 -61.13 10.03
CA GLN A 8 5.32 -61.90 9.42
C GLN A 8 5.21 -62.16 7.90
N GLN A 9 6.23 -61.69 7.16
CA GLN A 9 7.00 -62.26 6.02
C GLN A 9 7.31 -61.14 5.00
N LYS A 10 8.47 -61.02 4.32
CA LYS A 10 9.79 -61.69 4.30
C LYS A 10 10.75 -60.74 3.51
N ASN A 11 12.02 -60.69 3.90
CA ASN A 11 13.13 -60.07 3.16
C ASN A 11 13.89 -61.16 2.35
N PRO A 12 14.76 -60.82 1.37
CA PRO A 12 16.20 -60.81 1.68
C PRO A 12 17.09 -59.87 0.82
N HIS A 13 18.07 -59.22 1.48
CA HIS A 13 19.53 -59.30 1.23
C HIS A 13 20.29 -58.00 1.54
N ASN A 14 21.37 -58.18 2.30
CA ASN A 14 22.46 -57.26 2.66
C ASN A 14 23.76 -57.98 2.20
N PRO A 15 24.96 -57.37 2.07
CA PRO A 15 25.68 -56.88 3.26
C PRO A 15 26.76 -55.77 3.09
N SER A 16 27.21 -55.28 4.27
CA SER A 16 28.56 -54.78 4.63
C SER A 16 29.00 -53.37 4.18
N GLY A 17 29.66 -52.53 5.00
CA GLY A 17 30.17 -52.74 6.36
C GLY A 17 30.82 -51.49 7.00
N SER A 18 31.01 -51.61 8.33
CA SER A 18 32.01 -51.04 9.25
C SER A 18 32.26 -49.52 9.34
N GLY A 19 32.21 -49.02 10.58
CA GLY A 19 32.54 -47.65 10.97
C GLY A 19 33.98 -47.43 11.44
N GLY A 20 34.23 -46.19 11.92
CA GLY A 20 35.46 -45.78 12.59
C GLY A 20 35.59 -44.26 12.70
N LYS A 21 35.58 -43.73 13.93
CA LYS A 21 36.09 -42.40 14.34
C LYS A 21 37.47 -42.59 15.03
N PRO A 22 38.16 -41.53 15.49
CA PRO A 22 39.08 -40.59 14.81
C PRO A 22 40.53 -40.76 15.37
N PRO A 23 41.51 -39.84 15.17
CA PRO A 23 41.69 -38.76 16.17
C PRO A 23 42.34 -37.44 15.65
N LYS A 24 42.46 -36.52 16.61
CA LYS A 24 42.97 -35.13 16.60
C LYS A 24 44.50 -35.00 16.47
N SER A 25 44.90 -33.74 16.21
CA SER A 25 46.14 -33.00 16.54
C SER A 25 46.85 -32.52 15.28
N GLY A 26 47.38 -31.30 15.16
CA GLY A 26 47.55 -30.19 16.08
C GLY A 26 48.67 -29.30 15.51
N GLY A 27 48.56 -27.99 15.72
CA GLY A 27 49.72 -27.09 15.81
C GLY A 27 50.22 -26.40 14.53
N GLY A 28 50.27 -25.07 14.60
CA GLY A 28 51.58 -24.41 14.47
C GLY A 28 51.76 -23.46 13.30
N ALA A 29 51.54 -22.17 13.59
CA ALA A 29 51.95 -20.98 12.87
C ALA A 29 53.38 -21.00 12.29
N GLN A 30 53.61 -20.27 11.19
CA GLN A 30 54.43 -19.05 11.25
C GLN A 30 54.41 -18.22 9.95
N VAL A 31 54.38 -16.92 10.21
CA VAL A 31 54.67 -15.75 9.36
C VAL A 31 56.09 -15.79 8.82
N ILE A 32 56.33 -15.44 7.55
CA ILE A 32 57.50 -14.64 7.12
C ILE A 32 57.10 -13.75 5.92
N SER A 33 57.47 -12.48 6.03
CA SER A 33 57.46 -11.43 5.01
C SER A 33 58.47 -11.70 3.89
N ASP A 34 58.27 -11.10 2.72
CA ASP A 34 59.25 -10.15 2.17
C ASP A 34 58.83 -9.69 0.78
N GLY A 35 58.89 -8.37 0.59
CA GLY A 35 58.69 -7.74 -0.69
C GLY A 35 59.94 -7.76 -1.55
N SER A 36 59.76 -7.61 -2.86
CA SER A 36 60.70 -6.83 -3.66
C SER A 36 60.04 -6.40 -4.97
N ARG A 37 60.26 -5.12 -5.28
CA ARG A 37 59.99 -4.47 -6.55
C ARG A 37 60.89 -5.04 -7.65
N SER A 38 60.39 -5.16 -8.87
CA SER A 38 61.15 -4.69 -10.03
C SER A 38 60.23 -4.26 -11.17
N ARG A 39 60.56 -3.09 -11.74
CA ARG A 39 60.08 -2.56 -13.01
C ARG A 39 60.98 -3.12 -14.11
N SER A 40 60.44 -3.42 -15.30
CA SER A 40 60.82 -2.74 -16.55
C SER A 40 60.35 -3.47 -17.82
N ALA A 41 60.03 -2.64 -18.82
CA ALA A 41 60.26 -2.83 -20.25
C ALA A 41 59.39 -3.81 -21.07
N THR A 42 58.34 -3.23 -21.67
CA THR A 42 58.08 -3.17 -23.13
C THR A 42 58.63 -4.28 -24.05
N LYS A 43 57.73 -4.89 -24.82
CA LYS A 43 57.81 -4.93 -26.30
C LYS A 43 56.50 -5.41 -26.96
N ASN A 44 56.14 -4.70 -28.03
CA ASN A 44 55.04 -4.99 -28.95
C ASN A 44 55.25 -6.29 -29.74
N ALA A 45 54.17 -7.03 -30.00
CA ALA A 45 53.99 -7.80 -31.24
C ALA A 45 52.49 -7.98 -31.54
N ARG A 46 52.09 -7.60 -32.76
CA ARG A 46 50.75 -7.76 -33.35
C ARG A 46 50.61 -9.15 -33.99
N SER A 47 49.49 -9.81 -33.75
CA SER A 47 48.67 -10.66 -34.66
C SER A 47 47.55 -11.23 -33.78
N GLY A 48 46.25 -11.12 -34.04
CA GLY A 48 45.52 -11.36 -35.28
C GLY A 48 44.67 -12.61 -35.05
N GLY A 49 43.44 -12.46 -34.54
CA GLY A 49 42.53 -13.59 -34.28
C GLY A 49 41.29 -13.20 -33.47
N THR A 50 40.19 -12.98 -34.18
CA THR A 50 38.87 -12.52 -33.73
C THR A 50 38.08 -13.54 -32.91
N SER A 51 37.47 -13.08 -31.80
CA SER A 51 36.24 -13.65 -31.20
C SER A 51 35.53 -12.53 -30.42
N PRO A 52 34.19 -12.39 -30.52
CA PRO A 52 33.50 -11.21 -30.00
C PRO A 52 33.29 -11.33 -28.49
N SER A 53 33.99 -10.50 -27.74
CA SER A 53 33.72 -10.27 -26.31
C SER A 53 32.55 -9.28 -26.14
N PRO A 54 31.74 -9.41 -25.08
CA PRO A 54 30.54 -8.60 -24.89
C PRO A 54 30.93 -7.15 -24.70
N SER A 55 30.28 -6.27 -25.47
CA SER A 55 30.38 -4.82 -25.36
C SER A 55 30.24 -4.37 -23.91
N SER A 56 31.21 -3.59 -23.45
CA SER A 56 31.16 -2.85 -22.20
C SER A 56 29.85 -2.05 -22.08
N PRO A 57 29.24 -1.96 -20.89
CA PRO A 57 28.03 -1.17 -20.70
C PRO A 57 28.32 0.31 -20.99
N PRO A 58 27.39 1.04 -21.64
CA PRO A 58 27.57 2.47 -21.84
C PRO A 58 27.61 3.16 -20.48
N SER A 59 28.58 4.06 -20.34
CA SER A 59 28.80 4.91 -19.17
C SER A 59 27.49 5.52 -18.67
N THR A 60 27.25 5.33 -17.37
CA THR A 60 26.27 6.06 -16.56
C THR A 60 26.11 7.50 -17.03
N THR A 61 24.89 7.89 -17.36
CA THR A 61 24.53 9.25 -17.73
C THR A 61 24.98 10.21 -16.63
N ASN A 62 26.11 10.88 -16.87
CA ASN A 62 26.59 11.99 -16.05
C ASN A 62 25.51 13.08 -16.04
N TYR A 63 24.84 13.22 -14.90
CA TYR A 63 23.85 14.25 -14.64
C TYR A 63 24.54 15.62 -14.69
N ASN A 64 24.48 16.27 -15.85
CA ASN A 64 25.22 17.49 -16.13
C ASN A 64 24.46 18.72 -15.59
N LYS A 65 24.82 19.14 -14.37
CA LYS A 65 24.23 20.27 -13.59
C LYS A 65 24.22 21.64 -14.30
N ASN A 66 24.85 21.76 -15.48
CA ASN A 66 25.10 23.03 -16.15
C ASN A 66 24.11 23.39 -17.27
N LYS A 67 23.15 22.52 -17.62
CA LYS A 67 22.10 22.87 -18.60
C LYS A 67 20.89 23.60 -18.01
N ASP A 68 20.73 23.63 -16.68
CA ASP A 68 19.58 24.27 -16.00
C ASP A 68 19.74 25.79 -15.75
N LYS A 69 20.80 26.43 -16.25
CA LYS A 69 21.06 27.88 -16.00
C LYS A 69 20.57 28.82 -17.08
N GLN A 70 19.97 28.30 -18.15
CA GLN A 70 19.26 29.09 -19.15
C GLN A 70 17.88 28.48 -19.36
N ASP A 71 17.02 28.58 -18.36
CA ASP A 71 15.59 28.46 -18.63
C ASP A 71 14.80 29.51 -17.86
N ILE A 72 13.88 30.08 -18.62
CA ILE A 72 13.19 31.34 -18.45
C ILE A 72 12.37 31.31 -17.15
N ARG A 73 12.31 32.45 -16.46
CA ARG A 73 11.40 32.68 -15.33
C ARG A 73 9.99 32.25 -15.73
N ARG A 74 9.57 31.04 -15.34
CA ARG A 74 8.19 30.58 -15.57
C ARG A 74 7.25 31.57 -14.90
N PRO A 75 6.13 31.94 -15.55
CA PRO A 75 5.00 32.49 -14.83
C PRO A 75 4.65 31.50 -13.71
N ARG A 76 4.51 31.98 -12.46
CA ARG A 76 3.89 31.17 -11.41
C ARG A 76 2.53 30.76 -11.96
N PHE A 77 2.36 29.51 -12.36
CA PHE A 77 1.05 29.00 -12.76
C PHE A 77 0.13 29.30 -11.57
N LYS A 78 -0.89 30.13 -11.83
CA LYS A 78 -2.07 30.18 -10.97
C LYS A 78 -2.52 28.73 -10.83
N VAL A 79 -2.91 28.28 -9.64
CA VAL A 79 -3.54 26.98 -9.45
C VAL A 79 -4.58 26.82 -10.56
N THR A 80 -4.27 26.01 -11.58
CA THR A 80 -5.04 26.03 -12.81
C THR A 80 -6.29 25.22 -12.59
N ASP A 81 -7.38 25.84 -12.99
CA ASP A 81 -8.75 25.35 -13.13
C ASP A 81 -8.69 23.99 -13.85
N ASP A 82 -9.18 22.93 -13.19
CA ASP A 82 -9.28 21.56 -13.68
C ASP A 82 -7.96 20.75 -13.83
N VAL A 83 -7.88 19.63 -13.10
CA VAL A 83 -6.79 18.64 -13.20
C VAL A 83 -6.93 17.75 -14.44
N ARG A 84 -8.08 17.78 -15.12
CA ARG A 84 -8.38 16.95 -16.30
C ARG A 84 -7.84 17.51 -17.60
N LEU A 85 -7.33 18.74 -17.59
CA LEU A 85 -6.76 19.37 -18.79
C LEU A 85 -5.73 18.45 -19.49
N PRO A 86 -5.69 18.43 -20.82
CA PRO A 86 -4.93 17.41 -21.57
C PRO A 86 -3.41 17.51 -21.38
N ASN A 87 -2.89 18.69 -21.05
CA ASN A 87 -1.44 18.94 -20.92
C ASN A 87 -0.91 18.80 -19.48
N ARG A 88 -1.71 18.28 -18.55
CA ARG A 88 -1.26 18.10 -17.15
C ARG A 88 -0.29 16.94 -17.05
N THR A 89 0.74 17.14 -16.23
CA THR A 89 1.70 16.08 -15.89
C THR A 89 1.51 15.67 -14.43
N PHE A 90 1.33 14.37 -14.21
CA PHE A 90 1.13 13.79 -12.88
C PHE A 90 2.39 13.09 -12.42
N THR A 91 2.85 13.40 -11.21
CA THR A 91 3.94 12.71 -10.54
C THR A 91 3.40 12.08 -9.25
N ILE A 92 3.32 10.76 -9.22
CA ILE A 92 2.90 10.00 -8.04
C ILE A 92 4.16 9.62 -7.27
N VAL A 93 4.20 9.93 -5.98
CA VAL A 93 5.31 9.57 -5.08
C VAL A 93 4.76 8.65 -4.01
N THR A 94 5.38 7.49 -3.83
CA THR A 94 4.94 6.50 -2.84
C THR A 94 6.09 6.02 -1.95
N THR A 95 5.74 5.52 -0.77
CA THR A 95 6.63 5.04 0.28
C THR A 95 7.13 3.61 0.07
N ALA A 96 6.54 2.84 -0.84
CA ALA A 96 6.90 1.46 -1.12
C ALA A 96 6.83 1.13 -2.62
N ALA A 97 7.53 0.08 -3.02
CA ALA A 97 7.61 -0.39 -4.40
C ALA A 97 7.53 -1.92 -4.46
N LEU A 98 7.05 -2.46 -5.58
CA LEU A 98 7.19 -3.89 -5.84
C LEU A 98 8.69 -4.25 -5.86
N PRO A 99 9.06 -5.46 -5.41
CA PRO A 99 8.21 -6.62 -5.12
C PRO A 99 7.69 -6.69 -3.67
N TRP A 100 7.83 -5.62 -2.88
CA TRP A 100 7.24 -5.61 -1.54
C TRP A 100 5.72 -5.42 -1.64
N MET A 101 4.98 -6.53 -1.62
CA MET A 101 3.53 -6.60 -1.90
C MET A 101 2.65 -5.96 -0.81
N THR A 102 2.75 -4.64 -0.62
CA THR A 102 1.91 -3.83 0.25
C THR A 102 0.91 -3.01 -0.57
N GLY A 103 -0.19 -2.55 0.05
CA GLY A 103 -1.13 -1.63 -0.62
C GLY A 103 -0.45 -0.36 -1.12
N THR A 104 0.56 0.15 -0.40
CA THR A 104 1.34 1.34 -0.77
C THR A 104 2.32 1.09 -1.92
N SER A 105 2.63 -0.16 -2.25
CA SER A 105 3.38 -0.48 -3.48
C SER A 105 2.46 -0.69 -4.69
N VAL A 106 1.32 -1.38 -4.48
CA VAL A 106 0.45 -1.87 -5.55
C VAL A 106 -0.51 -0.77 -6.02
N ASN A 107 -1.20 -0.09 -5.09
CA ASN A 107 -2.23 0.89 -5.43
C ASN A 107 -1.66 2.09 -6.19
N PRO A 108 -0.49 2.65 -5.83
CA PRO A 108 0.11 3.75 -6.59
C PRO A 108 0.56 3.35 -7.99
N LEU A 109 1.04 2.11 -8.18
CA LEU A 109 1.41 1.59 -9.50
C LEU A 109 0.18 1.40 -10.41
N LEU A 110 -0.90 0.82 -9.87
CA LEU A 110 -2.17 0.71 -10.59
C LEU A 110 -2.75 2.11 -10.89
N ARG A 111 -2.73 3.02 -9.91
CA ARG A 111 -3.14 4.42 -10.11
C ARG A 111 -2.35 5.09 -11.22
N ALA A 112 -1.02 4.90 -11.27
CA ALA A 112 -0.19 5.43 -12.35
C ALA A 112 -0.62 4.87 -13.70
N ALA A 113 -0.84 3.55 -13.78
CA ALA A 113 -1.25 2.88 -15.01
C ALA A 113 -2.60 3.40 -15.54
N TYR A 114 -3.61 3.55 -14.68
CA TYR A 114 -4.95 4.02 -15.08
C TYR A 114 -5.03 5.55 -15.24
N LEU A 115 -4.16 6.33 -14.61
CA LEU A 115 -4.03 7.75 -14.93
C LEU A 115 -3.39 7.97 -16.30
N ALA A 116 -2.41 7.14 -16.66
CA ALA A 116 -1.75 7.17 -17.97
C ALA A 116 -2.67 6.63 -19.08
N ASN A 117 -3.54 5.68 -18.74
CA ASN A 117 -4.51 5.11 -19.66
C ASN A 117 -5.81 5.93 -19.67
N THR A 118 -5.92 6.85 -20.62
CA THR A 118 -7.14 7.66 -20.82
C THR A 118 -8.17 7.01 -21.73
N ARG A 119 -7.93 5.77 -22.15
CA ARG A 119 -8.85 5.00 -22.97
C ARG A 119 -10.08 4.69 -22.13
N THR A 120 -11.23 5.23 -22.51
CA THR A 120 -12.51 4.81 -21.96
C THR A 120 -12.91 3.47 -22.60
N GLU A 121 -13.62 2.61 -21.85
CA GLU A 121 -14.26 1.40 -22.39
C GLU A 121 -15.46 1.76 -23.29
N LYS A 122 -15.28 2.68 -24.25
CA LYS A 122 -16.30 3.02 -25.26
C LYS A 122 -16.12 2.12 -26.50
N ASP A 123 -17.18 1.98 -27.28
CA ASP A 123 -17.20 1.16 -28.50
C ASP A 123 -16.12 1.58 -29.51
N GLU A 124 -15.61 0.63 -30.29
CA GLU A 124 -14.51 0.84 -31.26
C GLU A 124 -14.80 1.98 -32.27
N GLU A 125 -16.06 2.20 -32.62
CA GLU A 125 -16.46 3.30 -33.53
C GLU A 125 -16.40 4.71 -32.90
N GLU A 126 -16.54 4.82 -31.58
CA GLU A 126 -16.34 6.09 -30.86
C GLU A 126 -14.85 6.36 -30.60
N ARG A 127 -14.03 5.30 -30.53
CA ARG A 127 -12.57 5.38 -30.33
C ARG A 127 -11.84 6.07 -31.47
N GLU A 128 -12.32 5.96 -32.70
CA GLU A 128 -11.68 6.60 -33.86
C GLU A 128 -11.92 8.12 -33.93
N LYS A 129 -12.89 8.65 -33.17
CA LYS A 129 -13.32 10.06 -33.24
C LYS A 129 -12.79 10.95 -32.12
N GLU A 130 -12.34 10.38 -30.99
CA GLU A 130 -11.74 11.15 -29.88
C GLU A 130 -10.19 11.19 -30.02
N GLU A 131 -9.61 12.39 -30.04
CA GLU A 131 -8.17 12.54 -29.86
C GLU A 131 -7.76 11.97 -28.49
N GLU A 132 -6.84 11.00 -28.49
CA GLU A 132 -6.33 10.37 -27.26
C GLU A 132 -5.65 11.43 -26.37
N ILE A 133 -6.31 11.82 -25.28
CA ILE A 133 -5.72 12.74 -24.28
C ILE A 133 -4.60 11.99 -23.52
N LYS A 134 -3.38 11.97 -24.04
CA LYS A 134 -2.26 11.34 -23.34
C LYS A 134 -1.84 12.17 -22.12
N ARG A 135 -2.15 11.68 -20.93
CA ARG A 135 -1.61 12.24 -19.68
C ARG A 135 -0.19 11.73 -19.47
N LYS A 136 0.75 12.64 -19.27
CA LYS A 136 2.10 12.27 -18.87
C LYS A 136 2.11 11.90 -17.39
N VAL A 137 2.49 10.67 -17.08
CA VAL A 137 2.52 10.16 -15.71
C VAL A 137 3.92 9.67 -15.36
N ALA A 138 4.40 10.06 -14.18
CA ALA A 138 5.60 9.52 -13.57
C ALA A 138 5.28 8.90 -12.21
N LEU A 139 5.89 7.76 -11.91
CA LEU A 139 5.83 7.09 -10.63
C LEU A 139 7.21 7.13 -9.96
N VAL A 140 7.30 7.76 -8.80
CA VAL A 140 8.53 7.94 -8.03
C VAL A 140 8.49 7.01 -6.82
N VAL A 141 9.40 6.05 -6.78
CA VAL A 141 9.41 4.97 -5.78
C VAL A 141 10.73 4.91 -5.01
N PRO A 142 10.77 4.31 -3.82
CA PRO A 142 12.03 4.12 -3.10
C PRO A 142 12.91 3.08 -3.79
N TRP A 143 14.19 3.41 -3.97
CA TRP A 143 15.25 2.45 -4.19
C TRP A 143 15.85 2.05 -2.85
N LEU A 144 15.88 0.74 -2.59
CA LEU A 144 16.46 0.19 -1.37
C LEU A 144 17.88 -0.34 -1.61
N PRO A 145 18.79 -0.14 -0.65
CA PRO A 145 20.12 -0.75 -0.65
C PRO A 145 20.01 -2.27 -0.52
N LYS A 146 21.01 -3.03 -0.99
CA LYS A 146 20.97 -4.50 -0.99
C LYS A 146 20.71 -5.13 0.38
N CYS A 147 21.17 -4.50 1.48
CA CYS A 147 20.90 -4.96 2.83
C CYS A 147 19.42 -4.90 3.20
N ASP A 148 18.70 -3.89 2.72
CA ASP A 148 17.29 -3.67 3.01
C ASP A 148 16.41 -4.47 2.06
N GLN A 149 16.82 -4.60 0.78
CA GLN A 149 16.13 -5.49 -0.18
C GLN A 149 16.01 -6.91 0.38
N ARG A 150 17.07 -7.45 0.98
CA ARG A 150 17.07 -8.81 1.57
C ARG A 150 16.09 -8.97 2.73
N GLN A 151 15.79 -7.90 3.45
CA GLN A 151 14.85 -7.92 4.58
C GLN A 151 13.40 -7.78 4.12
N VAL A 152 13.18 -7.03 3.04
CA VAL A 152 11.86 -6.55 2.63
C VAL A 152 11.27 -7.35 1.47
N PHE A 153 12.09 -7.75 0.50
CA PHE A 153 11.62 -8.39 -0.72
C PHE A 153 11.36 -9.89 -0.51
N PRO A 154 10.26 -10.43 -1.05
CA PRO A 154 9.93 -11.84 -0.90
C PRO A 154 10.94 -12.74 -1.61
N LYS A 155 11.06 -13.99 -1.15
CA LYS A 155 11.80 -15.08 -1.83
C LYS A 155 13.27 -14.75 -2.14
N ARG A 156 13.92 -13.90 -1.33
CA ARG A 156 15.29 -13.41 -1.56
C ARG A 156 15.48 -12.73 -2.94
N GLN A 157 14.40 -12.22 -3.55
CA GLN A 157 14.51 -11.42 -4.77
C GLN A 157 15.33 -10.16 -4.48
N SER A 158 16.19 -9.77 -5.41
CA SER A 158 16.94 -8.52 -5.30
C SER A 158 17.26 -7.96 -6.69
N PHE A 159 17.38 -6.65 -6.79
CA PHE A 159 17.71 -5.94 -8.03
C PHE A 159 19.06 -5.26 -7.87
N ASN A 160 19.92 -5.38 -8.87
CA ASN A 160 21.24 -4.73 -8.86
C ASN A 160 21.10 -3.27 -9.31
N TYR A 161 20.16 -3.00 -10.21
CA TYR A 161 19.94 -1.68 -10.77
C TYR A 161 18.46 -1.25 -10.67
N PRO A 162 18.18 0.04 -10.45
CA PRO A 162 16.82 0.56 -10.44
C PRO A 162 16.03 0.24 -11.72
N GLU A 163 16.70 0.22 -12.87
CA GLU A 163 16.12 -0.08 -14.17
C GLU A 163 15.54 -1.50 -14.23
N GLU A 164 16.23 -2.49 -13.63
CA GLU A 164 15.74 -3.87 -13.55
C GLU A 164 14.45 -3.95 -12.71
N GLN A 165 14.40 -3.19 -11.61
CA GLN A 165 13.21 -3.13 -10.75
C GLN A 165 12.05 -2.45 -11.48
N ALA A 166 12.31 -1.38 -12.22
CA ALA A 166 11.30 -0.70 -13.03
C ALA A 166 10.74 -1.62 -14.13
N GLU A 167 11.58 -2.38 -14.82
CA GLU A 167 11.13 -3.35 -15.84
C GLU A 167 10.23 -4.42 -15.21
N ALA A 168 10.64 -5.02 -14.10
CA ALA A 168 9.81 -6.00 -13.38
C ALA A 168 8.47 -5.43 -12.89
N MET A 169 8.47 -4.17 -12.43
CA MET A 169 7.23 -3.45 -12.06
C MET A 169 6.30 -3.26 -13.26
N MET A 170 6.85 -2.83 -14.40
CA MET A 170 6.10 -2.59 -15.62
C MET A 170 5.56 -3.87 -16.23
N GLU A 171 6.33 -4.96 -16.19
CA GLU A 171 5.87 -6.30 -16.58
C GLU A 171 4.72 -6.77 -15.67
N TRP A 172 4.89 -6.66 -14.36
CA TRP A 172 3.87 -7.06 -13.38
C TRP A 172 2.55 -6.31 -13.62
N VAL A 173 2.60 -4.98 -13.75
CA VAL A 173 1.37 -4.18 -13.95
C VAL A 173 0.76 -4.46 -15.30
N THR A 174 1.55 -4.63 -16.36
CA THR A 174 1.06 -4.97 -17.71
C THR A 174 0.27 -6.28 -17.69
N ASN A 175 0.82 -7.31 -17.04
CA ASN A 175 0.14 -8.59 -16.86
C ASN A 175 -1.13 -8.47 -16.01
N ARG A 176 -1.14 -7.55 -15.03
CA ARG A 176 -2.28 -7.35 -14.12
C ARG A 176 -3.43 -6.58 -14.77
N VAL A 177 -3.14 -5.60 -15.63
CA VAL A 177 -4.15 -4.71 -16.23
C VAL A 177 -4.52 -5.07 -17.67
N GLY A 178 -3.72 -5.89 -18.35
CA GLY A 178 -3.98 -6.34 -19.73
C GLY A 178 -3.58 -5.32 -20.81
N PHE A 179 -2.90 -4.23 -20.45
CA PHE A 179 -2.34 -3.24 -21.36
C PHE A 179 -0.99 -2.75 -20.84
N ARG A 180 -0.12 -2.24 -21.71
CA ARG A 180 1.16 -1.65 -21.32
C ARG A 180 0.98 -0.16 -20.98
N PRO A 181 1.13 0.25 -19.70
CA PRO A 181 0.97 1.65 -19.34
C PRO A 181 2.18 2.49 -19.77
N ASP A 182 1.93 3.76 -20.16
CA ASP A 182 2.97 4.75 -20.45
C ASP A 182 3.30 5.54 -19.18
N VAL A 183 4.14 4.96 -18.32
CA VAL A 183 4.52 5.52 -17.01
C VAL A 183 6.05 5.61 -16.91
N GLU A 184 6.56 6.80 -16.59
CA GLU A 184 7.98 7.02 -16.31
C GLU A 184 8.30 6.67 -14.85
N VAL A 185 9.08 5.61 -14.61
CA VAL A 185 9.48 5.21 -13.25
C VAL A 185 10.78 5.92 -12.86
N LEU A 186 10.75 6.62 -11.71
CA LEU A 186 11.89 7.30 -11.11
C LEU A 186 12.14 6.76 -9.70
N PHE A 187 13.38 6.89 -9.24
CA PHE A 187 13.77 6.39 -7.92
C PHE A 187 14.29 7.50 -7.00
N TYR A 188 13.87 7.45 -5.75
CA TYR A 188 14.51 8.18 -4.65
C TYR A 188 15.14 7.20 -3.67
N PRO A 189 16.24 7.56 -2.97
CA PRO A 189 16.85 6.63 -2.03
C PRO A 189 15.95 6.46 -0.79
N GLY A 190 15.67 5.22 -0.44
CA GLY A 190 14.91 4.85 0.75
C GLY A 190 15.72 3.92 1.65
N ARG A 191 15.36 3.91 2.93
CA ARG A 191 15.92 3.00 3.93
C ARG A 191 14.78 2.24 4.61
N TYR A 192 14.94 0.94 4.81
CA TYR A 192 14.03 0.19 5.67
C TYR A 192 14.34 0.46 7.14
N ALA A 193 13.37 0.99 7.87
CA ALA A 193 13.40 1.19 9.31
C ALA A 193 12.72 -0.02 9.97
N THR A 194 13.54 -1.00 10.37
CA THR A 194 13.09 -2.31 10.89
C THR A 194 12.18 -2.18 12.11
N ASP A 195 12.49 -1.24 13.00
CA ASP A 195 11.73 -0.89 14.20
C ASP A 195 10.32 -0.35 13.89
N LYS A 196 10.15 0.32 12.75
CA LYS A 196 8.86 0.85 12.26
C LYS A 196 8.15 -0.10 11.31
N GLY A 197 8.86 -1.12 10.81
CA GLY A 197 8.39 -1.94 9.69
C GLY A 197 8.05 -1.12 8.44
N SER A 198 8.75 0.00 8.19
CA SER A 198 8.41 0.94 7.10
C SER A 198 9.66 1.45 6.39
N ILE A 199 9.50 1.94 5.15
CA ILE A 199 10.60 2.58 4.40
C ILE A 199 10.52 4.09 4.62
N VAL A 200 11.63 4.69 5.07
CA VAL A 200 11.76 6.14 5.24
C VAL A 200 12.56 6.76 4.09
N PRO A 201 12.21 7.97 3.60
CA PRO A 201 12.99 8.66 2.59
C PRO A 201 14.36 9.13 3.07
N VAL A 202 15.33 9.09 2.16
CA VAL A 202 16.71 9.56 2.36
C VAL A 202 16.96 10.80 1.50
N GLY A 203 17.35 11.90 2.15
CA GLY A 203 17.52 13.19 1.49
C GLY A 203 16.20 13.81 1.01
N ASP A 204 16.31 14.75 0.06
CA ASP A 204 15.17 15.43 -0.54
C ASP A 204 14.70 14.68 -1.80
N ILE A 205 13.50 14.10 -1.75
CA ILE A 205 12.89 13.40 -2.89
C ILE A 205 12.75 14.33 -4.10
N ILE A 206 12.45 15.61 -3.87
CA ILE A 206 12.17 16.56 -4.95
C ILE A 206 13.40 16.71 -5.87
N GLU A 207 14.62 16.60 -5.34
CA GLU A 207 15.86 16.66 -6.14
C GLU A 207 15.96 15.57 -7.21
N ARG A 208 15.23 14.46 -7.05
CA ARG A 208 15.19 13.33 -8.00
C ARG A 208 14.15 13.48 -9.10
N ILE A 209 13.27 14.47 -9.00
CA ILE A 209 12.15 14.66 -9.94
C ILE A 209 12.51 15.80 -10.89
N PRO A 210 12.71 15.58 -12.21
CA PRO A 210 12.98 16.65 -13.17
C PRO A 210 11.89 17.73 -13.20
N MET A 211 12.26 18.99 -13.46
CA MET A 211 11.32 20.13 -13.48
C MET A 211 10.16 19.93 -14.48
N ARG A 212 10.39 19.22 -15.60
CA ARG A 212 9.36 18.89 -16.59
C ARG A 212 8.22 18.00 -16.06
N LEU A 213 8.41 17.36 -14.91
CA LEU A 213 7.42 16.50 -14.26
C LEU A 213 6.70 17.20 -13.09
N ARG A 214 7.13 18.41 -12.70
CA ARG A 214 6.66 19.09 -11.50
C ARG A 214 5.42 19.97 -11.72
N ASP A 215 4.33 19.36 -12.18
CA ASP A 215 3.04 20.04 -12.31
C ASP A 215 2.06 19.62 -11.20
N VAL A 216 1.51 18.41 -11.26
CA VAL A 216 0.66 17.83 -10.20
C VAL A 216 1.42 16.74 -9.46
N ALA A 217 1.67 16.91 -8.16
CA ALA A 217 2.15 15.84 -7.29
C ALA A 217 0.99 15.13 -6.61
N ILE A 218 1.02 13.80 -6.63
CA ILE A 218 0.19 12.93 -5.79
C ILE A 218 1.14 12.24 -4.81
N LEU A 219 1.02 12.57 -3.52
CA LEU A 219 1.83 11.98 -2.46
C LEU A 219 1.00 10.89 -1.78
N GLU A 220 1.41 9.64 -1.93
CA GLU A 220 0.79 8.48 -1.28
C GLU A 220 1.45 8.33 0.11
N GLU A 221 0.67 8.57 1.17
CA GLU A 221 1.16 8.78 2.55
C GLU A 221 2.01 10.05 2.72
N PRO A 222 1.44 11.24 2.45
CA PRO A 222 2.15 12.51 2.54
C PRO A 222 2.76 12.77 3.92
N GLU A 223 2.17 12.27 5.00
CA GLU A 223 2.71 12.36 6.36
C GLU A 223 4.06 11.63 6.45
N HIS A 224 4.09 10.35 6.07
CA HIS A 224 5.25 9.48 6.18
C HIS A 224 6.37 9.90 5.23
N LEU A 225 6.01 10.29 3.99
CA LEU A 225 6.95 10.87 3.02
C LEU A 225 7.65 12.13 3.56
N ASN A 226 7.04 12.84 4.51
CA ASN A 226 7.52 14.13 4.98
C ASN A 226 7.99 14.16 6.44
N TRP A 227 7.87 13.10 7.24
CA TRP A 227 8.37 13.06 8.63
C TRP A 227 9.83 13.50 8.76
N PHE A 228 10.65 13.23 7.75
CA PHE A 228 12.07 13.57 7.74
C PHE A 228 12.46 14.51 6.58
N HIS A 229 11.50 15.22 5.97
CA HIS A 229 11.76 16.11 4.84
C HIS A 229 12.81 17.17 5.22
N CYS A 230 13.94 17.17 4.52
CA CYS A 230 15.08 18.05 4.76
C CYS A 230 15.34 19.05 3.61
N GLY A 231 14.51 19.01 2.57
CA GLY A 231 14.62 19.84 1.37
C GLY A 231 14.36 21.31 1.61
N ARG A 232 15.27 22.19 1.16
CA ARG A 232 15.12 23.67 1.34
C ARG A 232 13.81 24.17 0.77
N LYS A 233 13.38 23.58 -0.34
CA LYS A 233 12.12 23.88 -1.00
C LYS A 233 11.08 22.83 -0.62
N GLY A 234 9.84 23.25 -0.48
CA GLY A 234 8.72 22.34 -0.16
C GLY A 234 7.95 21.99 -1.43
N TRP A 235 7.22 20.88 -1.40
CA TRP A 235 6.36 20.41 -2.51
C TRP A 235 5.51 21.53 -3.12
N LYS A 236 4.80 22.30 -2.29
CA LYS A 236 3.98 23.45 -2.73
C LYS A 236 4.73 24.60 -3.40
N GLN A 237 6.05 24.64 -3.26
CA GLN A 237 6.88 25.65 -3.93
C GLN A 237 7.40 25.16 -5.28
N GLU A 238 7.42 23.85 -5.48
CA GLU A 238 8.03 23.20 -6.64
C GLU A 238 7.00 22.61 -7.60
N PHE A 239 5.78 22.35 -7.14
CA PHE A 239 4.65 21.84 -7.91
C PHE A 239 3.48 22.84 -7.89
N ASN A 240 2.71 22.88 -8.98
CA ASN A 240 1.53 23.73 -9.10
C ASN A 240 0.37 23.23 -8.22
N LEU A 241 0.24 21.91 -8.08
CA LEU A 241 -0.73 21.26 -7.22
C LEU A 241 -0.08 20.07 -6.49
N VAL A 242 -0.49 19.84 -5.24
CA VAL A 242 0.02 18.75 -4.41
C VAL A 242 -1.16 18.15 -3.68
N VAL A 243 -1.52 16.93 -4.04
CA VAL A 243 -2.60 16.16 -3.43
C VAL A 243 -1.96 15.05 -2.60
N GLY A 244 -2.37 14.92 -1.34
CA GLY A 244 -1.96 13.82 -0.49
C GLY A 244 -3.06 12.76 -0.41
N ILE A 245 -2.71 11.48 -0.42
CA ILE A 245 -3.66 10.37 -0.22
C ILE A 245 -3.24 9.59 1.03
N ILE A 246 -4.15 9.43 1.99
CA ILE A 246 -3.89 8.76 3.27
C ILE A 246 -4.26 7.29 3.18
N HIS A 247 -3.28 6.40 3.33
CA HIS A 247 -3.48 4.94 3.28
C HIS A 247 -3.53 4.26 4.64
N THR A 248 -2.69 4.74 5.56
CA THR A 248 -2.38 4.01 6.79
C THR A 248 -2.91 4.73 8.01
N ASN A 249 -3.54 3.98 8.91
CA ASN A 249 -3.98 4.52 10.20
C ASN A 249 -2.84 4.49 11.21
N TYR A 250 -1.85 5.38 11.06
CA TYR A 250 -0.68 5.43 11.95
C TYR A 250 -1.05 5.60 13.43
N LEU A 251 -2.20 6.21 13.73
CA LEU A 251 -2.67 6.38 15.10
C LEU A 251 -3.09 5.06 15.74
N GLU A 252 -3.74 4.19 14.97
CA GLU A 252 -4.13 2.86 15.42
C GLU A 252 -2.89 2.00 15.72
N TYR A 253 -1.86 2.08 14.88
CA TYR A 253 -0.58 1.42 15.16
C TYR A 253 0.08 1.99 16.41
N ALA A 254 0.12 3.31 16.55
CA ALA A 254 0.73 3.98 17.70
C ALA A 254 0.04 3.60 19.02
N ARG A 255 -1.29 3.52 19.03
CA ARG A 255 -2.07 3.17 20.23
C ARG A 255 -1.78 1.76 20.75
N ARG A 256 -1.43 0.83 19.86
CA ARG A 256 -1.12 -0.57 20.19
C ARG A 256 0.29 -0.76 20.76
N GLU A 257 1.12 0.28 20.75
CA GLU A 257 2.47 0.22 21.31
C GLU A 257 2.50 0.64 22.78
N GLU A 258 3.61 0.34 23.45
CA GLU A 258 3.90 0.86 24.79
C GLU A 258 3.89 2.40 24.79
N ASN A 259 3.25 2.99 25.80
CA ASN A 259 2.95 4.43 25.89
C ASN A 259 2.09 4.95 24.72
N GLY A 260 1.20 4.10 24.20
CA GLY A 260 0.45 4.34 22.96
C GLY A 260 -0.36 5.63 22.91
N GLU A 261 -1.00 6.05 24.00
CA GLU A 261 -1.78 7.31 24.02
C GLU A 261 -0.91 8.55 23.78
N GLN A 262 0.29 8.57 24.36
CA GLN A 262 1.23 9.69 24.22
C GLN A 262 1.84 9.71 22.81
N LYS A 263 2.21 8.53 22.29
CA LYS A 263 2.66 8.35 20.91
C LYS A 263 1.58 8.76 19.91
N GLU A 264 0.34 8.34 20.14
CA GLU A 264 -0.81 8.71 19.32
C GLU A 264 -0.99 10.23 19.29
N ALA A 265 -0.99 10.91 20.44
CA ALA A 265 -1.15 12.35 20.51
C ALA A 265 -0.03 13.09 19.75
N PHE A 266 1.22 12.62 19.89
CA PHE A 266 2.36 13.18 19.17
C PHE A 266 2.26 12.96 17.65
N ILE A 267 2.05 11.71 17.22
CA ILE A 267 1.95 11.35 15.79
C ILE A 267 0.76 12.06 15.15
N ARG A 268 -0.35 12.24 15.87
CA ARG A 268 -1.51 12.99 15.41
C ARG A 268 -1.15 14.42 15.03
N GLY A 269 -0.47 15.12 15.93
CA GLY A 269 0.02 16.48 15.70
C GLY A 269 1.05 16.55 14.57
N LEU A 270 1.98 15.60 14.51
CA LEU A 270 3.02 15.51 13.48
C LEU A 270 2.39 15.31 12.10
N ASN A 271 1.55 14.29 11.92
CA ASN A 271 0.90 13.95 10.66
C ASN A 271 0.03 15.10 10.15
N PHE A 272 -0.77 15.71 11.03
CA PHE A 272 -1.57 16.90 10.69
C PHE A 272 -0.68 18.04 10.19
N THR A 273 0.43 18.29 10.88
CA THR A 273 1.37 19.35 10.53
C THR A 273 2.07 19.08 9.20
N MET A 274 2.53 17.84 8.96
CA MET A 274 3.20 17.45 7.71
C MET A 274 2.27 17.63 6.51
N CYS A 275 1.06 17.08 6.55
CA CYS A 275 0.10 17.23 5.46
C CYS A 275 -0.19 18.72 5.20
N ARG A 276 -0.43 19.53 6.23
CA ARG A 276 -0.70 20.97 6.05
C ARG A 276 0.48 21.76 5.50
N ILE A 277 1.70 21.42 5.87
CA ILE A 277 2.89 22.10 5.35
C ILE A 277 3.13 21.73 3.89
N TYR A 278 2.92 20.47 3.52
CA TYR A 278 3.43 19.92 2.26
C TYR A 278 2.37 19.67 1.19
N THR A 279 1.09 19.55 1.53
CA THR A 279 0.00 19.36 0.55
C THR A 279 -0.89 20.60 0.41
N HIS A 280 -1.57 20.70 -0.73
CA HIS A 280 -2.65 21.63 -0.97
C HIS A 280 -4.00 21.02 -0.58
N LYS A 281 -4.21 19.73 -0.92
CA LYS A 281 -5.42 18.96 -0.64
C LYS A 281 -5.07 17.60 -0.06
N VAL A 282 -5.93 17.05 0.78
CA VAL A 282 -5.77 15.69 1.33
C VAL A 282 -7.00 14.85 0.99
N ILE A 283 -6.78 13.63 0.51
CA ILE A 283 -7.81 12.64 0.26
C ILE A 283 -7.63 11.54 1.32
N LYS A 284 -8.60 11.40 2.21
CA LYS A 284 -8.71 10.27 3.10
C LYS A 284 -9.50 9.19 2.38
N LEU A 285 -8.99 7.96 2.37
CA LEU A 285 -9.74 6.84 1.77
C LEU A 285 -11.02 6.51 2.56
N SER A 286 -11.03 6.81 3.85
CA SER A 286 -12.19 6.74 4.75
C SER A 286 -12.01 7.67 5.96
N ASP A 287 -13.07 7.85 6.76
CA ASP A 287 -13.00 8.60 8.02
C ASP A 287 -12.44 7.78 9.20
N ALA A 288 -11.84 6.61 8.95
CA ALA A 288 -11.15 5.82 9.98
C ALA A 288 -9.84 6.49 10.44
N VAL A 289 -9.26 7.35 9.59
CA VAL A 289 -8.07 8.15 9.93
C VAL A 289 -8.46 9.48 10.57
N GLN A 290 -7.49 10.12 11.20
CA GLN A 290 -7.67 11.44 11.80
C GLN A 290 -8.18 12.51 10.81
N ASP A 291 -8.75 13.57 11.36
CA ASP A 291 -9.02 14.78 10.58
C ASP A 291 -7.71 15.48 10.16
N PHE A 292 -7.68 15.94 8.92
CA PHE A 292 -6.58 16.71 8.33
C PHE A 292 -6.98 18.17 8.03
N GLY A 293 -8.17 18.58 8.45
CA GLY A 293 -8.71 19.93 8.36
C GLY A 293 -9.53 20.19 7.09
N GLU A 294 -9.95 21.44 6.92
CA GLU A 294 -10.95 21.87 5.92
C GLU A 294 -10.64 21.51 4.46
N ASP A 295 -9.36 21.37 4.10
CA ASP A 295 -8.92 21.02 2.74
C ASP A 295 -8.86 19.49 2.51
N ALA A 296 -9.28 18.69 3.50
CA ALA A 296 -9.35 17.24 3.42
C ALA A 296 -10.74 16.77 2.97
N VAL A 297 -10.79 15.75 2.12
CA VAL A 297 -12.02 15.09 1.67
C VAL A 297 -11.94 13.59 1.89
N THR A 298 -13.09 12.94 2.07
CA THR A 298 -13.16 11.48 2.26
C THR A 298 -13.72 10.83 1.01
N VAL A 299 -12.87 10.14 0.25
CA VAL A 299 -13.23 9.48 -1.01
C VAL A 299 -12.37 8.24 -1.20
N ASN A 300 -13.01 7.07 -1.38
CA ASN A 300 -12.28 5.87 -1.78
C ASN A 300 -11.82 5.99 -3.24
N VAL A 301 -10.51 6.14 -3.42
CA VAL A 301 -9.86 6.24 -4.74
C VAL A 301 -9.10 4.96 -5.11
N HIS A 302 -9.49 3.81 -4.54
CA HIS A 302 -9.03 2.49 -4.96
C HIS A 302 -10.05 1.82 -5.86
N GLY A 303 -9.53 1.13 -6.88
CA GLY A 303 -10.29 0.22 -7.73
C GLY A 303 -9.89 -1.24 -7.48
N VAL A 304 -10.57 -2.15 -8.16
CA VAL A 304 -10.32 -3.58 -8.13
C VAL A 304 -9.87 -4.03 -9.52
N SER A 305 -8.96 -5.02 -9.57
CA SER A 305 -8.53 -5.60 -10.86
C SER A 305 -9.69 -6.23 -11.61
N ARG A 306 -9.68 -6.10 -12.94
CA ARG A 306 -10.68 -6.68 -13.86
C ARG A 306 -10.88 -8.18 -13.63
N ALA A 307 -9.82 -8.91 -13.29
CA ALA A 307 -9.89 -10.35 -13.01
C ALA A 307 -10.91 -10.72 -11.91
N PHE A 308 -11.06 -9.89 -10.86
CA PHE A 308 -12.07 -10.14 -9.83
C PHE A 308 -13.49 -9.84 -10.34
N LEU A 309 -13.64 -8.75 -11.12
CA LEU A 309 -14.91 -8.38 -11.73
C LEU A 309 -15.38 -9.44 -12.74
N ASP A 310 -14.45 -10.08 -13.46
CA ASP A 310 -14.74 -11.17 -14.38
C ASP A 310 -15.21 -12.43 -13.66
N VAL A 311 -14.68 -12.73 -12.46
CA VAL A 311 -15.21 -13.79 -11.58
C VAL A 311 -16.66 -13.48 -11.20
N GLY A 312 -16.93 -12.25 -10.74
CA GLY A 312 -18.28 -11.84 -10.38
C GLY A 312 -19.26 -11.87 -11.55
N LYS A 313 -18.81 -11.46 -12.75
CA LYS A 313 -19.61 -11.54 -13.98
C LYS A 313 -19.95 -12.99 -14.33
N ARG A 314 -18.97 -13.89 -14.35
CA ARG A 314 -19.20 -15.32 -14.60
C ARG A 314 -20.21 -15.92 -13.61
N ARG A 315 -20.14 -15.53 -12.34
CA ARG A 315 -21.11 -15.96 -11.31
C ARG A 315 -22.50 -15.39 -11.54
N ALA A 316 -22.60 -14.11 -11.90
CA ALA A 316 -23.87 -13.47 -12.24
C ALA A 316 -24.54 -14.14 -13.46
N ASP A 317 -23.77 -14.48 -14.49
CA ASP A 317 -24.26 -15.15 -15.69
C ASP A 317 -24.73 -16.58 -15.35
N PHE A 318 -23.95 -17.33 -14.56
CA PHE A 318 -24.34 -18.67 -14.07
C PHE A 318 -25.62 -18.65 -13.23
N ALA A 319 -25.79 -17.65 -12.35
CA ALA A 319 -27.00 -17.50 -11.55
C ALA A 319 -28.25 -17.28 -12.43
N LYS A 320 -28.13 -16.47 -13.50
CA LYS A 320 -29.23 -16.23 -14.45
C LYS A 320 -29.59 -17.46 -15.27
N GLU A 321 -28.61 -18.30 -15.61
CA GLU A 321 -28.86 -19.56 -16.32
C GLU A 321 -29.57 -20.57 -15.41
N ASN A 322 -29.15 -20.66 -14.15
CA ASN A 322 -29.75 -21.54 -13.14
C ASN A 322 -31.18 -21.14 -12.76
N GLU A 323 -31.49 -19.85 -12.70
CA GLU A 323 -32.87 -19.38 -12.55
C GLU A 323 -33.79 -19.88 -13.68
N LYS A 324 -33.24 -20.03 -14.90
CA LYS A 324 -34.00 -20.54 -16.07
C LYS A 324 -34.11 -22.06 -16.08
N SER A 325 -33.10 -22.79 -15.62
CA SER A 325 -33.08 -24.26 -15.60
C SER A 325 -33.74 -24.87 -14.36
N GLY A 326 -33.91 -24.09 -13.28
CA GLY A 326 -34.43 -24.56 -12.00
C GLY A 326 -33.42 -25.33 -11.15
N GLU A 327 -32.16 -25.45 -11.59
CA GLU A 327 -31.08 -26.07 -10.82
C GLU A 327 -30.49 -25.09 -9.80
N ARG A 328 -30.48 -25.46 -8.51
CA ARG A 328 -29.76 -24.72 -7.46
C ARG A 328 -28.29 -25.15 -7.41
N LEU A 329 -27.47 -24.65 -8.33
CA LEU A 329 -26.02 -24.66 -8.12
C LEU A 329 -25.60 -23.25 -7.66
N GLY A 330 -25.56 -23.07 -6.34
CA GLY A 330 -25.03 -21.88 -5.68
C GLY A 330 -23.57 -22.08 -5.25
N PHE A 331 -23.06 -21.21 -4.39
CA PHE A 331 -21.76 -21.41 -3.76
C PHE A 331 -21.73 -22.71 -2.94
N SER A 332 -20.68 -23.55 -3.07
CA SER A 332 -20.58 -24.79 -2.27
C SER A 332 -19.86 -24.64 -0.93
N LYS A 333 -19.12 -23.54 -0.74
CA LYS A 333 -18.40 -23.25 0.52
C LYS A 333 -19.02 -22.04 1.22
N ASN A 334 -19.03 -22.07 2.55
CA ASN A 334 -19.66 -21.03 3.36
C ASN A 334 -18.74 -19.83 3.57
N CYS A 335 -18.02 -19.79 4.69
CA CYS A 335 -17.34 -18.60 5.16
C CYS A 335 -15.84 -18.67 5.00
N TYR A 336 -15.22 -17.53 4.68
CA TYR A 336 -13.77 -17.39 4.72
C TYR A 336 -13.34 -16.01 5.18
N PHE A 337 -12.08 -15.97 5.62
CA PHE A 337 -11.35 -14.78 5.99
C PHE A 337 -9.98 -14.81 5.29
N ILE A 338 -9.52 -13.68 4.76
CA ILE A 338 -8.21 -13.58 4.10
C ILE A 338 -7.48 -12.29 4.50
N ALA A 339 -6.31 -12.43 5.13
CA ALA A 339 -5.41 -11.32 5.45
C ALA A 339 -4.02 -11.83 5.86
N LYS A 340 -2.99 -10.97 5.82
CA LYS A 340 -1.71 -11.27 6.49
C LYS A 340 -1.99 -11.58 7.96
N VAL A 341 -1.42 -12.67 8.48
CA VAL A 341 -1.70 -13.15 9.84
C VAL A 341 -0.91 -12.32 10.86
N VAL A 342 -1.48 -11.17 11.17
CA VAL A 342 -0.99 -10.20 12.15
C VAL A 342 -2.19 -9.73 12.96
N TRP A 343 -2.06 -9.62 14.29
CA TRP A 343 -3.18 -9.23 15.17
C TRP A 343 -3.87 -7.92 14.76
N ALA A 344 -3.11 -6.99 14.18
CA ALA A 344 -3.60 -5.74 13.63
C ALA A 344 -4.48 -5.85 12.39
N LYS A 345 -4.70 -7.06 11.86
CA LYS A 345 -5.52 -7.33 10.67
C LYS A 345 -6.85 -8.00 10.99
N GLY A 346 -7.45 -7.68 12.14
CA GLY A 346 -8.81 -8.11 12.46
C GLY A 346 -8.91 -9.49 13.10
N TYR A 347 -7.79 -10.10 13.52
CA TYR A 347 -7.81 -11.46 14.09
C TYR A 347 -8.40 -11.50 15.50
N HIS A 348 -8.23 -10.45 16.31
CA HIS A 348 -8.91 -10.37 17.62
C HIS A 348 -10.42 -10.37 17.42
N GLU A 349 -10.88 -9.46 16.56
CA GLU A 349 -12.28 -9.25 16.25
C GLU A 349 -12.90 -10.49 15.59
N LEU A 350 -12.15 -11.19 14.71
CA LEU A 350 -12.59 -12.44 14.10
C LEU A 350 -12.83 -13.54 15.14
N LEU A 351 -11.89 -13.72 16.07
CA LEU A 351 -12.03 -14.74 17.12
C LEU A 351 -13.22 -14.43 18.02
N ASP A 352 -13.42 -13.17 18.38
CA ASP A 352 -14.53 -12.75 19.25
C ASP A 352 -15.89 -13.01 18.58
N VAL A 353 -16.09 -12.56 17.34
CA VAL A 353 -17.40 -12.73 16.66
C VAL A 353 -17.72 -14.18 16.33
N VAL A 354 -16.72 -15.00 15.99
CA VAL A 354 -16.91 -16.43 15.71
C VAL A 354 -17.19 -17.19 17.00
N GLN A 355 -16.49 -16.88 18.09
CA GLN A 355 -16.71 -17.52 19.38
C GLN A 355 -18.14 -17.29 19.87
N GLU A 356 -18.60 -16.04 19.82
CA GLU A 356 -19.91 -15.68 20.34
C GLU A 356 -21.05 -16.19 19.46
N TYR A 357 -20.86 -16.21 18.14
CA TYR A 357 -21.78 -16.88 17.23
C TYR A 357 -21.89 -18.39 17.52
N ASN A 358 -20.77 -19.07 17.78
CA ASN A 358 -20.77 -20.50 18.12
C ASN A 358 -21.47 -20.79 19.46
N LYS A 359 -21.37 -19.90 20.45
CA LYS A 359 -22.16 -20.02 21.69
C LYS A 359 -23.66 -19.90 21.40
N SER A 360 -24.05 -18.94 20.55
CA SER A 360 -25.45 -18.79 20.13
C SER A 360 -25.97 -20.03 19.39
N LEU A 361 -25.15 -20.66 18.54
CA LEU A 361 -25.49 -21.92 17.89
C LEU A 361 -25.71 -23.05 18.90
N ALA A 362 -24.84 -23.19 19.91
CA ALA A 362 -24.98 -24.21 20.94
C ALA A 362 -26.30 -24.06 21.71
N MET A 363 -26.68 -22.84 22.08
CA MET A 363 -27.96 -22.56 22.73
C MET A 363 -29.17 -22.90 21.83
N LYS A 364 -29.12 -22.55 20.53
CA LYS A 364 -30.19 -22.87 19.56
C LYS A 364 -30.31 -24.38 19.30
N LYS A 365 -29.21 -25.14 19.41
CA LYS A 365 -29.18 -26.59 19.15
C LYS A 365 -29.88 -27.39 20.25
N GLU A 366 -29.87 -26.91 21.49
CA GLU A 366 -30.68 -27.49 22.57
C GLU A 366 -32.19 -27.43 22.26
N GLU A 367 -32.61 -26.52 21.39
CA GLU A 367 -34.01 -26.31 21.01
C GLU A 367 -34.43 -26.99 19.69
N LYS A 368 -33.48 -27.34 18.79
CA LYS A 368 -33.76 -27.94 17.47
C LYS A 368 -32.68 -28.93 17.02
N GLU A 369 -33.09 -30.14 16.64
CA GLU A 369 -32.23 -31.12 15.97
C GLU A 369 -31.88 -30.68 14.54
N GLY A 370 -30.59 -30.78 14.17
CA GLY A 370 -30.12 -30.62 12.78
C GLY A 370 -29.40 -29.31 12.41
N GLY A 371 -29.06 -28.45 13.37
CA GLY A 371 -28.29 -27.21 13.14
C GLY A 371 -26.76 -27.40 13.00
N LEU A 372 -26.07 -26.38 12.50
CA LEU A 372 -24.60 -26.31 12.50
C LEU A 372 -24.08 -26.42 13.94
N GLU A 373 -23.03 -27.23 14.15
CA GLU A 373 -22.37 -27.34 15.46
C GLU A 373 -21.49 -26.12 15.76
N TYR A 374 -20.85 -25.57 14.72
CA TYR A 374 -20.05 -24.37 14.75
C TYR A 374 -20.05 -23.73 13.36
N LEU A 375 -19.63 -22.46 13.27
CA LEU A 375 -19.45 -21.74 12.03
C LEU A 375 -18.15 -22.19 11.33
N PRO A 376 -18.22 -22.84 10.15
CA PRO A 376 -17.02 -23.23 9.42
C PRO A 376 -16.40 -22.02 8.73
N VAL A 377 -15.24 -21.57 9.20
CA VAL A 377 -14.49 -20.44 8.61
C VAL A 377 -13.11 -20.91 8.16
N SER A 378 -12.85 -20.83 6.85
CA SER A 378 -11.49 -21.03 6.32
C SER A 378 -10.68 -19.73 6.37
N VAL A 379 -9.46 -19.80 6.88
CA VAL A 379 -8.57 -18.66 7.05
C VAL A 379 -7.40 -18.77 6.07
N PHE A 380 -7.26 -17.79 5.20
CA PHE A 380 -6.18 -17.67 4.22
C PHE A 380 -5.22 -16.55 4.61
N GLY A 381 -3.92 -16.83 4.49
CA GLY A 381 -2.88 -15.89 4.88
C GLY A 381 -1.72 -16.56 5.59
N ASP A 382 -0.65 -15.78 5.71
CA ASP A 382 0.53 -16.10 6.51
C ASP A 382 1.02 -14.80 7.16
N GLY A 383 1.85 -14.87 8.20
CA GLY A 383 2.33 -13.70 8.90
C GLY A 383 3.01 -14.02 10.23
N ASP A 384 3.58 -12.96 10.81
CA ASP A 384 4.47 -13.05 11.97
C ASP A 384 3.76 -13.61 13.21
N ASP A 385 2.44 -13.41 13.32
CA ASP A 385 1.63 -13.84 14.46
C ASP A 385 0.91 -15.19 14.23
N LEU A 386 1.21 -15.93 13.14
CA LEU A 386 0.47 -17.15 12.77
C LEU A 386 0.42 -18.20 13.89
N TRP A 387 1.53 -18.41 14.58
CA TRP A 387 1.61 -19.39 15.66
C TRP A 387 0.78 -18.96 16.87
N ASP A 388 0.84 -17.68 17.24
CA ASP A 388 0.12 -17.12 18.38
C ASP A 388 -1.39 -17.14 18.13
N VAL A 389 -1.83 -16.75 16.93
CA VAL A 389 -3.25 -16.83 16.55
C VAL A 389 -3.76 -18.27 16.61
N LYS A 390 -2.98 -19.24 16.10
CA LYS A 390 -3.34 -20.67 16.18
C LYS A 390 -3.38 -21.18 17.62
N ALA A 391 -2.45 -20.73 18.47
CA ALA A 391 -2.44 -21.08 19.88
C ALA A 391 -3.70 -20.54 20.59
N GLU A 392 -4.06 -19.29 20.35
CA GLU A 392 -5.26 -18.65 20.91
C GLU A 392 -6.54 -19.37 20.45
N CYS A 393 -6.63 -19.77 19.18
CA CYS A 393 -7.75 -20.58 18.68
C CYS A 393 -7.91 -21.89 19.46
N ARG A 394 -6.79 -22.59 19.76
CA ARG A 394 -6.80 -23.82 20.54
C ARG A 394 -7.24 -23.57 21.98
N THR A 395 -6.72 -22.51 22.60
CA THR A 395 -7.09 -22.11 23.97
C THR A 395 -8.58 -21.79 24.07
N ARG A 396 -9.11 -21.01 23.13
CA ARG A 396 -10.53 -20.62 23.08
C ARG A 396 -11.46 -21.69 22.48
N LYS A 397 -10.90 -22.80 21.99
CA LYS A 397 -11.61 -23.87 21.26
C LYS A 397 -12.42 -23.36 20.05
N ILE A 398 -11.86 -22.43 19.29
CA ILE A 398 -12.47 -21.87 18.09
C ILE A 398 -11.95 -22.65 16.87
N PRO A 399 -12.83 -23.37 16.13
CA PRO A 399 -12.43 -24.24 15.04
C PRO A 399 -12.23 -23.47 13.71
N LEU A 400 -11.17 -22.66 13.63
CA LEU A 400 -10.75 -22.03 12.37
C LEU A 400 -9.86 -22.97 11.54
N ASP A 401 -10.09 -23.01 10.23
CA ASP A 401 -9.38 -23.86 9.28
C ASP A 401 -8.32 -23.07 8.50
N PHE A 402 -7.08 -23.07 8.99
CA PHE A 402 -5.96 -22.32 8.40
C PHE A 402 -5.41 -23.01 7.15
N LYS A 403 -5.54 -22.35 5.99
CA LYS A 403 -5.13 -22.84 4.66
C LYS A 403 -3.76 -22.33 4.18
N GLY A 404 -3.16 -21.37 4.90
CA GLY A 404 -1.92 -20.72 4.48
C GLY A 404 -2.15 -19.64 3.43
N ARG A 405 -1.06 -19.10 2.87
CA ARG A 405 -1.09 -17.99 1.91
C ARG A 405 -1.60 -18.42 0.54
N LEU A 406 -2.62 -17.73 0.04
CA LEU A 406 -3.11 -17.82 -1.34
C LEU A 406 -3.40 -16.43 -1.92
N ASP A 407 -3.38 -16.33 -3.25
CA ASP A 407 -3.93 -15.16 -3.96
C ASP A 407 -5.46 -15.21 -3.88
N HIS A 408 -6.11 -14.06 -3.72
CA HIS A 408 -7.57 -14.01 -3.60
C HIS A 408 -8.30 -14.42 -4.89
N LEU A 409 -7.62 -14.39 -6.05
CA LEU A 409 -8.08 -14.94 -7.33
C LEU A 409 -7.84 -16.45 -7.50
N ASP A 410 -7.29 -17.13 -6.49
CA ASP A 410 -7.14 -18.58 -6.57
C ASP A 410 -8.50 -19.25 -6.72
N LYS A 411 -8.63 -20.14 -7.72
CA LYS A 411 -9.90 -20.80 -8.06
C LYS A 411 -10.52 -21.56 -6.89
N SER A 412 -9.71 -21.98 -5.91
CA SER A 412 -10.22 -22.64 -4.70
C SER A 412 -11.04 -21.71 -3.79
N ILE A 413 -10.84 -20.38 -3.91
CA ILE A 413 -11.54 -19.34 -3.16
C ILE A 413 -12.80 -18.87 -3.88
N ASP A 414 -12.85 -19.00 -5.22
CA ASP A 414 -14.00 -18.58 -6.04
C ASP A 414 -15.32 -19.04 -5.44
N ASP A 415 -15.37 -20.25 -4.89
CA ASP A 415 -16.60 -20.91 -4.41
C ASP A 415 -17.01 -20.72 -2.96
N PHE A 416 -16.34 -19.83 -2.24
CA PHE A 416 -16.83 -19.34 -0.93
C PHE A 416 -17.91 -18.27 -1.07
N LYS A 417 -19.01 -18.42 -0.34
CA LYS A 417 -20.17 -17.52 -0.36
C LYS A 417 -19.98 -16.24 0.43
N ILE A 418 -19.40 -16.35 1.62
CA ILE A 418 -19.39 -15.28 2.63
C ILE A 418 -17.95 -14.93 2.97
N PHE A 419 -17.55 -13.71 2.62
CA PHE A 419 -16.31 -13.12 3.12
C PHE A 419 -16.59 -12.37 4.42
N ILE A 420 -15.83 -12.67 5.47
CA ILE A 420 -15.93 -11.97 6.76
C ILE A 420 -14.78 -10.95 6.84
N ASN A 421 -15.10 -9.71 7.18
CA ASN A 421 -14.09 -8.70 7.53
C ASN A 421 -14.48 -7.97 8.83
N PRO A 422 -14.02 -8.45 9.99
CA PRO A 422 -14.35 -7.87 11.28
C PRO A 422 -13.38 -6.75 11.70
N SER A 423 -12.45 -6.37 10.84
CA SER A 423 -11.37 -5.44 11.15
C SER A 423 -11.87 -4.03 11.45
N LEU A 424 -11.42 -3.48 12.59
CA LEU A 424 -11.69 -2.10 13.00
C LEU A 424 -10.47 -1.18 12.80
N SER A 425 -9.33 -1.73 12.38
CA SER A 425 -8.07 -1.00 12.25
C SER A 425 -7.79 -0.50 10.83
N ASP A 426 -8.48 -1.07 9.83
CA ASP A 426 -8.22 -0.73 8.43
C ASP A 426 -8.70 0.68 8.10
N VAL A 427 -8.02 1.33 7.17
CA VAL A 427 -8.51 2.56 6.53
C VAL A 427 -9.48 2.19 5.41
N VAL A 428 -9.08 1.26 4.54
CA VAL A 428 -9.92 0.64 3.52
C VAL A 428 -9.37 -0.76 3.31
N ALA A 429 -10.24 -1.77 3.33
CA ALA A 429 -9.85 -3.16 3.07
C ALA A 429 -10.03 -3.48 1.58
N THR A 430 -8.92 -3.69 0.86
CA THR A 430 -8.96 -4.11 -0.55
C THR A 430 -9.60 -5.49 -0.70
N THR A 431 -9.42 -6.38 0.27
CA THR A 431 -10.04 -7.72 0.31
C THR A 431 -11.56 -7.65 0.34
N THR A 432 -12.15 -6.64 1.02
CA THR A 432 -13.59 -6.37 0.94
C THR A 432 -14.02 -6.01 -0.47
N ALA A 433 -13.29 -5.11 -1.14
CA ALA A 433 -13.59 -4.71 -2.51
C ALA A 433 -13.50 -5.88 -3.49
N GLU A 434 -12.47 -6.71 -3.33
CA GLU A 434 -12.23 -7.93 -4.13
C GLU A 434 -13.36 -8.95 -3.94
N ALA A 435 -13.77 -9.23 -2.69
CA ALA A 435 -14.87 -10.16 -2.42
C ALA A 435 -16.20 -9.67 -3.01
N LEU A 436 -16.50 -8.37 -2.88
CA LEU A 436 -17.67 -7.77 -3.52
C LEU A 436 -17.60 -7.87 -5.05
N ALA A 437 -16.45 -7.57 -5.65
CA ALA A 437 -16.24 -7.68 -7.09
C ALA A 437 -16.45 -9.12 -7.61
N MET A 438 -16.13 -10.13 -6.81
CA MET A 438 -16.40 -11.54 -7.11
C MET A 438 -17.86 -11.96 -6.88
N GLY A 439 -18.76 -11.05 -6.51
CA GLY A 439 -20.18 -11.32 -6.31
C GLY A 439 -20.51 -12.10 -5.03
N LYS A 440 -19.66 -12.02 -4.01
CA LYS A 440 -19.84 -12.70 -2.71
C LYS A 440 -20.62 -11.82 -1.73
N PHE A 441 -21.18 -12.42 -0.69
CA PHE A 441 -21.57 -11.66 0.49
C PHE A 441 -20.31 -11.16 1.20
N VAL A 442 -20.36 -9.92 1.68
CA VAL A 442 -19.38 -9.39 2.63
C VAL A 442 -20.12 -9.08 3.93
N ILE A 443 -19.65 -9.65 5.04
CA ILE A 443 -20.10 -9.29 6.38
C ILE A 443 -18.95 -8.53 7.05
N CYS A 444 -19.15 -7.26 7.35
CA CYS A 444 -18.11 -6.43 7.95
C CYS A 444 -18.62 -5.55 9.09
N ALA A 445 -17.73 -5.12 9.99
CA ALA A 445 -18.12 -4.22 11.06
C ALA A 445 -18.63 -2.88 10.52
N GLU A 446 -19.64 -2.30 11.18
CA GLU A 446 -20.06 -0.92 10.95
C GLU A 446 -18.96 0.03 11.44
N HIS A 447 -18.11 0.42 10.50
CA HIS A 447 -16.92 1.22 10.77
C HIS A 447 -16.67 2.15 9.58
N PRO A 448 -16.13 3.37 9.78
CA PRO A 448 -15.90 4.33 8.69
C PRO A 448 -15.12 3.77 7.50
N SER A 449 -14.20 2.82 7.72
CA SER A 449 -13.44 2.14 6.67
C SER A 449 -14.29 1.37 5.67
N ASN A 450 -15.48 0.94 6.10
CA ASN A 450 -16.42 0.17 5.30
C ASN A 450 -17.53 1.04 4.70
N ALA A 451 -17.58 2.35 4.98
CA ALA A 451 -18.67 3.23 4.56
C ALA A 451 -18.92 3.22 3.04
N PHE A 452 -17.86 3.19 2.22
CA PHE A 452 -18.00 3.06 0.76
C PHE A 452 -18.60 1.71 0.37
N PHE A 453 -18.16 0.62 0.99
CA PHE A 453 -18.60 -0.74 0.69
C PHE A 453 -20.01 -1.03 1.19
N ALA A 454 -20.42 -0.44 2.31
CA ALA A 454 -21.77 -0.54 2.86
C ALA A 454 -22.87 -0.04 1.91
N THR A 455 -22.50 0.75 0.89
CA THR A 455 -23.43 1.19 -0.17
C THR A 455 -23.74 0.12 -1.22
N PHE A 456 -23.09 -1.04 -1.16
CA PHE A 456 -23.32 -2.17 -2.08
C PHE A 456 -24.27 -3.18 -1.43
N GLU A 457 -25.21 -3.72 -2.21
CA GLU A 457 -26.30 -4.55 -1.69
C GLU A 457 -25.83 -5.82 -0.96
N ASN A 458 -24.77 -6.46 -1.45
CA ASN A 458 -24.19 -7.67 -0.85
C ASN A 458 -23.21 -7.38 0.30
N CYS A 459 -22.97 -6.12 0.63
CA CYS A 459 -22.22 -5.73 1.81
C CYS A 459 -23.19 -5.57 2.99
N LYS A 460 -23.01 -6.36 4.03
CA LYS A 460 -23.83 -6.35 5.25
C LYS A 460 -22.96 -5.87 6.41
N THR A 461 -23.32 -4.74 7.00
CA THR A 461 -22.62 -4.18 8.15
C THR A 461 -23.29 -4.59 9.46
N TYR A 462 -22.50 -4.87 10.50
CA TYR A 462 -22.99 -5.16 11.84
C TYR A 462 -22.42 -4.18 12.87
N ALA A 463 -23.26 -3.70 13.80
CA ALA A 463 -22.86 -2.82 14.90
C ALA A 463 -22.68 -3.58 16.23
N SER A 464 -23.36 -4.72 16.37
CA SER A 464 -23.32 -5.57 17.55
C SER A 464 -23.20 -7.04 17.18
N GLN A 465 -23.00 -7.88 18.20
CA GLN A 465 -22.97 -9.33 18.01
C GLN A 465 -24.33 -9.89 17.58
N GLU A 466 -25.43 -9.34 18.08
CA GLU A 466 -26.78 -9.75 17.70
C GLU A 466 -27.03 -9.49 16.20
N ASP A 467 -26.58 -8.34 15.71
CA ASP A 467 -26.60 -8.02 14.28
C ASP A 467 -25.75 -9.00 13.48
N PHE A 468 -24.52 -9.27 13.92
CA PHE A 468 -23.65 -10.25 13.26
C PHE A 468 -24.34 -11.62 13.17
N ASN A 469 -24.91 -12.10 14.27
CA ASN A 469 -25.60 -13.39 14.31
C ASN A 469 -26.78 -13.44 13.34
N ARG A 470 -27.63 -12.41 13.36
CA ARG A 470 -28.79 -12.31 12.46
C ARG A 470 -28.38 -12.25 10.99
N ILE A 471 -27.38 -11.42 10.66
CA ILE A 471 -26.88 -11.25 9.30
C ILE A 471 -26.21 -12.54 8.81
N MET A 472 -25.44 -13.20 9.65
CA MET A 472 -24.80 -14.49 9.34
C MET A 472 -25.86 -15.55 9.03
N ASP A 473 -26.88 -15.70 9.89
CA ASP A 473 -27.98 -16.64 9.68
C ASP A 473 -28.74 -16.36 8.36
N GLU A 474 -28.95 -15.08 8.02
CA GLU A 474 -29.54 -14.66 6.75
C GLU A 474 -28.66 -15.02 5.55
N CYS A 475 -27.37 -14.70 5.60
CA CYS A 475 -26.43 -14.95 4.50
C CYS A 475 -26.16 -16.45 4.29
N LEU A 476 -26.24 -17.27 5.34
CA LEU A 476 -26.14 -18.72 5.22
C LEU A 476 -27.35 -19.31 4.48
N ARG A 477 -28.55 -18.77 4.70
CA ARG A 477 -29.82 -19.25 4.10
C ARG A 477 -30.10 -18.68 2.70
N THR A 478 -29.52 -17.55 2.37
CA THR A 478 -29.75 -16.84 1.09
C THR A 478 -28.51 -16.87 0.21
N GLU A 479 -28.67 -16.42 -1.04
CA GLU A 479 -27.58 -16.29 -2.00
C GLU A 479 -27.30 -14.81 -2.29
N PRO A 480 -26.04 -14.41 -2.55
CA PRO A 480 -25.71 -13.06 -2.97
C PRO A 480 -26.44 -12.69 -4.25
N LYS A 481 -26.90 -11.45 -4.35
CA LYS A 481 -27.52 -10.97 -5.57
C LYS A 481 -26.47 -10.70 -6.65
N PRO A 482 -26.71 -11.06 -7.92
CA PRO A 482 -25.85 -10.64 -9.02
C PRO A 482 -25.65 -9.13 -9.03
N MET A 483 -24.40 -8.67 -9.06
CA MET A 483 -24.08 -7.24 -9.08
C MET A 483 -24.47 -6.63 -10.43
N ASP A 484 -25.19 -5.50 -10.39
CA ASP A 484 -25.52 -4.76 -11.62
C ASP A 484 -24.30 -4.02 -12.22
N ASP A 485 -24.44 -3.57 -13.46
CA ASP A 485 -23.34 -2.92 -14.19
C ASP A 485 -22.90 -1.59 -13.56
N VAL A 486 -23.81 -0.87 -12.87
CA VAL A 486 -23.50 0.41 -12.23
C VAL A 486 -22.63 0.19 -10.99
N ALA A 487 -23.03 -0.74 -10.11
CA ALA A 487 -22.27 -1.16 -8.95
C ALA A 487 -20.92 -1.76 -9.38
N ARG A 488 -20.91 -2.62 -10.39
CA ARG A 488 -19.67 -3.18 -10.95
C ARG A 488 -18.72 -2.09 -11.44
N ALA A 489 -19.22 -1.12 -12.22
CA ALA A 489 -18.45 0.00 -12.72
C ALA A 489 -17.84 0.85 -11.58
N ARG A 490 -18.56 1.05 -10.47
CA ARG A 490 -18.05 1.81 -9.31
C ARG A 490 -16.78 1.20 -8.69
N LEU A 491 -16.57 -0.11 -8.78
CA LEU A 491 -15.39 -0.82 -8.27
C LEU A 491 -14.19 -0.78 -9.22
N THR A 492 -14.34 -0.34 -10.46
CA THR A 492 -13.26 -0.31 -11.45
C THR A 492 -12.17 0.71 -11.11
N TRP A 493 -10.96 0.51 -11.67
CA TRP A 493 -9.88 1.49 -11.56
C TRP A 493 -10.13 2.76 -12.38
N GLU A 494 -10.90 2.66 -13.46
CA GLU A 494 -11.38 3.79 -14.26
C GLU A 494 -12.26 4.70 -13.42
N ALA A 495 -13.27 4.13 -12.74
CA ALA A 495 -14.12 4.89 -11.82
C ALA A 495 -13.34 5.43 -10.62
N ALA A 496 -12.37 4.67 -10.10
CA ALA A 496 -11.48 5.14 -9.04
C ALA A 496 -10.60 6.32 -9.49
N THR A 497 -10.15 6.31 -10.74
CA THR A 497 -9.36 7.39 -11.37
C THR A 497 -10.22 8.63 -11.57
N SER A 498 -11.47 8.48 -12.02
CA SER A 498 -12.42 9.59 -12.10
C SER A 498 -12.66 10.23 -10.72
N ARG A 499 -12.92 9.41 -9.68
CA ARG A 499 -13.06 9.88 -8.29
C ARG A 499 -11.81 10.61 -7.80
N LEU A 500 -10.61 10.12 -8.14
CA LEU A 500 -9.35 10.79 -7.81
C LEU A 500 -9.25 12.17 -8.47
N LEU A 501 -9.58 12.28 -9.75
CA LEU A 501 -9.53 13.54 -10.48
C LEU A 501 -10.54 14.54 -9.89
N ASP A 502 -11.78 14.12 -9.65
CA ASP A 502 -12.81 14.93 -8.95
C ASP A 502 -12.33 15.38 -7.57
N ALA A 503 -11.83 14.44 -6.78
CA ALA A 503 -11.32 14.72 -5.44
C ALA A 503 -10.05 15.57 -5.46
N SER A 504 -9.34 15.66 -6.58
CA SER A 504 -8.14 16.49 -6.74
C SER A 504 -8.46 17.91 -7.21
N GLU A 505 -9.68 18.19 -7.66
CA GLU A 505 -10.08 19.54 -8.03
C GLU A 505 -9.88 20.50 -6.86
N TYR A 506 -9.11 21.56 -7.10
CA TYR A 506 -8.82 22.58 -6.10
C TYR A 506 -9.49 23.88 -6.52
N PRO A 507 -10.45 24.41 -5.74
CA PRO A 507 -11.16 25.62 -6.15
C PRO A 507 -10.19 26.78 -6.31
N ILE A 508 -10.33 27.47 -7.43
CA ILE A 508 -9.62 28.70 -7.74
C ILE A 508 -10.02 29.71 -6.67
N ARG A 509 -9.09 30.10 -5.80
CA ARG A 509 -9.25 31.35 -5.07
C ARG A 509 -9.20 32.48 -6.09
N ARG A 510 -10.37 33.02 -6.48
CA ARG A 510 -10.49 34.29 -7.22
C ARG A 510 -10.10 35.46 -6.32
N ASP A 511 -8.87 35.45 -5.83
CA ASP A 511 -8.27 36.58 -5.14
C ASP A 511 -7.58 37.41 -6.22
N ASN A 512 -8.27 38.44 -6.74
CA ASN A 512 -7.76 39.64 -7.45
C ASN A 512 -8.66 40.19 -8.59
N ALA A 513 -9.94 39.82 -8.68
CA ALA A 513 -10.85 40.45 -9.66
C ALA A 513 -11.62 41.68 -9.11
N SER A 514 -11.48 42.03 -7.83
CA SER A 514 -12.28 43.09 -7.20
C SER A 514 -11.62 44.48 -7.14
N SER A 515 -10.47 44.72 -7.78
CA SER A 515 -9.85 46.06 -7.81
C SER A 515 -10.08 46.85 -9.11
N LEU A 516 -10.84 46.34 -10.08
CA LEU A 516 -11.11 47.02 -11.35
C LEU A 516 -12.55 46.81 -11.81
N SER A 517 -13.51 47.43 -11.12
CA SER A 517 -14.75 47.89 -11.76
C SER A 517 -15.35 49.01 -10.93
N GLY A 518 -15.32 50.20 -11.49
CA GLY A 518 -15.86 51.42 -10.91
C GLY A 518 -17.37 51.35 -10.67
N SER A 519 -17.79 52.36 -9.91
CA SER A 519 -19.16 52.67 -9.52
C SER A 519 -20.21 52.48 -10.62
N SER A 520 -21.31 51.82 -10.26
CA SER A 520 -22.65 52.35 -10.55
C SER A 520 -23.67 51.61 -9.69
N SER A 521 -24.30 52.37 -8.80
CA SER A 521 -25.46 51.98 -8.00
C SER A 521 -26.71 51.86 -8.85
N SER A 522 -27.47 50.78 -8.71
CA SER A 522 -28.93 50.81 -8.89
C SER A 522 -29.61 49.71 -8.09
N ARG A 523 -30.47 50.14 -7.17
CA ARG A 523 -31.46 49.33 -6.45
C ARG A 523 -32.51 48.80 -7.43
N SER A 524 -32.89 47.54 -7.29
CA SER A 524 -34.29 47.12 -7.49
C SER A 524 -34.61 45.84 -6.69
N ARG A 525 -35.67 45.94 -5.89
CA ARG A 525 -36.35 44.86 -5.17
C ARG A 525 -37.18 44.00 -6.12
N SER A 526 -37.25 42.69 -5.89
CA SER A 526 -38.48 41.90 -5.66
C SER A 526 -38.29 40.42 -6.06
N GLY A 527 -39.00 39.51 -5.37
CA GLY A 527 -39.26 38.16 -5.88
C GLY A 527 -38.82 36.99 -5.01
N THR A 528 -39.60 36.69 -3.98
CA THR A 528 -39.58 35.48 -3.14
C THR A 528 -39.76 34.17 -3.91
N ARG A 529 -38.98 33.12 -3.58
CA ARG A 529 -39.49 31.74 -3.37
C ARG A 529 -38.51 30.88 -2.55
N LYS A 530 -39.06 30.23 -1.53
CA LYS A 530 -38.40 29.37 -0.54
C LYS A 530 -38.04 28.00 -1.12
N GLY A 531 -36.85 27.53 -0.77
CA GLY A 531 -36.42 26.12 -0.80
C GLY A 531 -35.15 26.01 0.05
N GLN A 532 -35.30 25.61 1.31
CA GLN A 532 -34.20 25.52 2.28
C GLN A 532 -33.25 24.37 1.91
N HIS A 533 -32.07 24.71 1.39
CA HIS A 533 -30.84 23.98 1.65
C HIS A 533 -30.00 24.83 2.59
N ASN A 534 -29.75 24.35 3.81
CA ASN A 534 -28.76 24.94 4.70
C ASN A 534 -27.36 24.69 4.11
N GLN A 535 -26.94 25.55 3.19
CA GLN A 535 -25.53 25.80 2.97
C GLN A 535 -25.10 26.80 4.05
N THR A 536 -24.42 26.31 5.08
CA THR A 536 -23.67 27.16 5.99
C THR A 536 -22.60 27.89 5.18
N ALA A 537 -22.87 29.15 4.85
CA ALA A 537 -21.87 30.04 4.30
C ALA A 537 -20.71 30.14 5.31
N VAL A 538 -19.59 29.49 5.01
CA VAL A 538 -18.36 29.59 5.79
C VAL A 538 -17.86 31.02 5.66
N PHE A 539 -18.15 31.87 6.65
CA PHE A 539 -17.57 33.21 6.73
C PHE A 539 -16.05 33.08 6.85
N PHE A 540 -15.37 33.40 5.75
CA PHE A 540 -13.92 33.48 5.70
C PHE A 540 -13.46 34.58 6.67
N SER A 541 -12.79 34.21 7.76
CA SER A 541 -12.15 35.17 8.66
C SER A 541 -10.70 35.38 8.18
N PRO A 542 -10.36 36.54 7.60
CA PRO A 542 -9.00 36.82 7.11
C PRO A 542 -7.96 36.67 8.22
N LEU A 543 -8.34 37.03 9.46
CA LEU A 543 -7.46 36.95 10.63
C LEU A 543 -7.16 35.50 11.04
N LYS A 544 -8.15 34.59 11.00
CA LYS A 544 -7.90 33.14 11.23
C LYS A 544 -6.98 32.57 10.16
N TRP A 545 -7.16 32.97 8.90
CA TRP A 545 -6.33 32.53 7.78
C TRP A 545 -4.88 33.03 7.89
N LEU A 546 -4.68 34.32 8.21
CA LEU A 546 -3.35 34.90 8.45
C LEU A 546 -2.61 34.18 9.59
N ARG A 547 -3.31 33.90 10.71
CA ARG A 547 -2.75 33.13 11.84
C ARG A 547 -2.40 31.69 11.43
N LYS A 548 -3.27 31.01 10.68
CA LYS A 548 -3.05 29.64 10.14
C LYS A 548 -1.80 29.61 9.25
N ARG A 549 -1.65 30.60 8.37
CA ARG A 549 -0.52 30.70 7.43
C ARG A 549 0.79 31.02 8.13
N ALA A 550 0.80 31.97 9.07
CA ALA A 550 1.97 32.29 9.88
C ALA A 550 2.44 31.08 10.71
N SER A 551 1.49 30.34 11.30
CA SER A 551 1.76 29.10 12.04
C SER A 551 2.40 28.03 11.15
N CYS A 552 1.90 27.80 9.93
CA CYS A 552 2.48 26.82 9.02
C CYS A 552 3.91 27.20 8.58
N ILE A 553 4.19 28.48 8.37
CA ILE A 553 5.55 28.96 8.03
C ILE A 553 6.52 28.70 9.18
N LEU A 554 6.11 29.04 10.41
CA LEU A 554 6.91 28.81 11.61
C LEU A 554 7.16 27.32 11.84
N TRP A 555 6.12 26.49 11.81
CA TRP A 555 6.24 25.04 11.98
C TRP A 555 7.10 24.41 10.90
N ARG A 556 6.98 24.85 9.65
CA ARG A 556 7.90 24.41 8.59
C ARG A 556 9.33 24.79 8.90
N ALA A 557 9.60 26.01 9.36
CA ALA A 557 10.95 26.44 9.70
C ALA A 557 11.55 25.61 10.85
N ILE A 558 10.73 25.31 11.88
CA ILE A 558 11.11 24.44 13.00
C ILE A 558 11.40 23.03 12.50
N HIS A 559 10.45 22.41 11.79
CA HIS A 559 10.58 21.07 11.22
C HIS A 559 11.87 20.95 10.41
N MET A 560 12.08 21.87 9.46
CA MET A 560 13.26 21.94 8.62
C MET A 560 14.58 22.15 9.38
N ARG A 561 14.54 22.80 10.54
CA ARG A 561 15.73 22.99 11.39
C ARG A 561 16.08 21.71 12.13
N LEU A 562 15.06 21.00 12.63
CA LEU A 562 15.22 19.71 13.29
C LEU A 562 15.72 18.64 12.29
N THR A 563 15.06 18.51 11.15
CA THR A 563 15.39 17.53 10.11
C THR A 563 16.63 17.90 9.27
N LYS A 564 17.36 18.96 9.61
CA LYS A 564 18.70 19.24 9.06
C LYS A 564 19.84 18.82 9.98
N SER A 565 19.51 18.32 11.17
CA SER A 565 20.47 17.71 12.08
C SER A 565 20.38 16.20 11.93
N GLU A 566 21.50 15.56 11.56
CA GLU A 566 21.58 14.09 11.53
C GLU A 566 21.26 13.51 12.91
N ALA A 567 21.81 14.10 13.96
CA ALA A 567 21.58 13.68 15.33
C ALA A 567 20.09 13.72 15.70
N MET A 568 19.36 14.78 15.31
CA MET A 568 17.92 14.85 15.57
C MET A 568 17.14 13.82 14.76
N ARG A 569 17.58 13.49 13.54
CA ARG A 569 16.91 12.45 12.74
C ARG A 569 17.11 11.08 13.35
N VAL A 570 18.31 10.77 13.85
CA VAL A 570 18.56 9.55 14.64
C VAL A 570 17.64 9.51 15.86
N VAL A 571 17.60 10.59 16.65
CA VAL A 571 16.75 10.67 17.86
C VAL A 571 15.27 10.52 17.52
N CYS A 572 14.80 11.08 16.41
CA CYS A 572 13.39 11.01 16.01
C CYS A 572 13.04 9.79 15.15
N GLY A 573 13.92 8.81 15.01
CA GLY A 573 13.59 7.56 14.31
C GLY A 573 13.79 7.56 12.79
N GLY A 574 14.47 8.56 12.23
CA GLY A 574 14.80 8.66 10.80
C GLY A 574 16.07 7.90 10.39
N GLY A 575 16.77 7.31 11.36
CA GLY A 575 18.00 6.56 11.16
C GLY A 575 19.23 7.43 10.87
N ALA A 576 20.40 6.80 10.97
CA ALA A 576 21.69 7.42 10.65
C ALA A 576 21.98 7.36 9.14
N GLY A 577 22.70 8.38 8.64
CA GLY A 577 23.14 8.48 7.25
C GLY A 577 22.02 8.84 6.27
N THR A 578 20.87 9.37 6.74
CA THR A 578 19.69 9.54 5.88
C THR A 578 19.47 10.99 5.41
N LEU A 579 20.30 11.98 5.80
CA LEU A 579 20.04 13.41 5.54
C LEU A 579 20.39 13.83 4.13
N LYS A 580 21.44 13.25 3.56
CA LYS A 580 21.95 13.60 2.24
C LYS A 580 21.57 12.51 1.27
N SER A 581 21.06 12.90 0.11
CA SER A 581 20.82 11.95 -0.97
C SER A 581 22.17 11.38 -1.44
N PRO A 582 22.36 10.05 -1.49
CA PRO A 582 23.57 9.45 -2.04
C PRO A 582 23.78 9.79 -3.51
N LYS A 583 25.03 9.95 -3.94
CA LYS A 583 25.32 10.23 -5.36
C LYS A 583 24.98 9.04 -6.26
N ASN A 584 25.31 7.84 -5.81
CA ASN A 584 25.04 6.57 -6.50
C ASN A 584 24.01 5.79 -5.68
N LEU A 585 22.89 5.40 -6.30
CA LEU A 585 21.85 4.61 -5.63
C LEU A 585 22.27 3.15 -5.45
N VAL A 586 23.05 2.60 -6.39
CA VAL A 586 23.43 1.17 -6.42
C VAL A 586 24.43 0.81 -5.33
N GLU A 587 25.43 1.66 -5.12
CA GLU A 587 26.54 1.40 -4.19
C GLU A 587 26.27 1.90 -2.76
N TRP A 588 25.13 2.53 -2.53
CA TRP A 588 24.83 3.12 -1.24
C TRP A 588 24.31 2.06 -0.25
N CYS A 589 24.76 2.17 1.00
CA CYS A 589 24.26 1.40 2.13
C CYS A 589 24.13 2.33 3.34
N PRO A 590 23.03 2.24 4.10
CA PRO A 590 22.82 3.03 5.30
C PRO A 590 23.68 2.52 6.47
N ASP A 591 24.03 3.42 7.39
CA ASP A 591 24.76 3.09 8.60
C ASP A 591 23.91 2.19 9.52
N TYR A 592 24.55 1.28 10.26
CA TYR A 592 23.86 0.45 11.26
C TYR A 592 23.16 1.33 12.31
N TRP A 593 21.94 0.95 12.70
CA TRP A 593 21.09 1.75 13.56
C TRP A 593 20.19 0.86 14.40
N THR A 594 20.12 1.13 15.70
CA THR A 594 19.43 0.33 16.72
C THR A 594 18.20 1.02 17.30
N GLY A 595 17.71 2.09 16.66
CA GLY A 595 16.49 2.79 17.05
C GLY A 595 16.67 4.23 17.57
N GLY A 596 15.56 4.82 17.97
CA GLY A 596 15.32 6.23 18.29
C GLY A 596 14.15 6.36 19.27
N ALA A 597 13.81 7.60 19.66
CA ALA A 597 12.93 7.89 20.79
C ALA A 597 11.47 7.42 20.63
N PHE A 598 11.05 7.07 19.41
CA PHE A 598 9.68 6.65 19.10
C PHE A 598 9.60 5.20 18.63
N ASP A 599 10.68 4.45 18.77
CA ASP A 599 10.84 3.17 18.10
C ASP A 599 10.33 2.02 18.99
N ARG A 600 9.97 0.90 18.36
CA ARG A 600 9.57 -0.29 19.12
C ARG A 600 10.78 -0.85 19.86
N PRO A 601 10.62 -1.30 21.13
CA PRO A 601 11.66 -2.10 21.76
C PRO A 601 11.92 -3.35 20.90
N PRO A 602 13.18 -3.75 20.71
CA PRO A 602 13.51 -4.93 19.92
C PRO A 602 12.74 -6.15 20.46
N SER A 603 12.13 -6.93 19.56
CA SER A 603 11.56 -8.20 19.97
C SER A 603 12.70 -9.15 20.32
N ILE A 604 12.56 -9.92 21.41
CA ILE A 604 13.55 -10.91 21.88
C ILE A 604 13.93 -11.91 20.76
N ALA A 605 13.08 -12.08 19.74
CA ALA A 605 13.36 -12.91 18.57
C ALA A 605 14.48 -12.35 17.66
N GLN A 606 14.69 -11.02 17.60
CA GLN A 606 15.75 -10.41 16.78
C GLN A 606 17.14 -10.57 17.43
N ASP A 607 17.22 -10.56 18.76
CA ASP A 607 18.50 -10.71 19.48
C ASP A 607 18.99 -12.16 19.53
N LEU A 608 18.13 -13.15 19.27
CA LEU A 608 18.48 -14.57 19.34
C LEU A 608 19.07 -15.15 18.06
N GLY A 609 19.18 -14.39 16.97
CA GLY A 609 19.78 -14.90 15.72
C GLY A 609 19.11 -16.16 15.17
N LEU A 610 17.82 -16.38 15.50
CA LEU A 610 17.05 -17.57 15.10
C LEU A 610 16.56 -17.53 13.64
N PHE A 611 17.35 -16.91 12.75
CA PHE A 611 17.41 -17.32 11.35
C PHE A 611 18.69 -18.15 11.19
N THR A 612 18.65 -19.36 11.72
CA THR A 612 19.62 -20.38 11.32
C THR A 612 19.34 -20.75 9.86
N ASP A 613 20.41 -20.88 9.08
CA ASP A 613 20.42 -21.47 7.76
C ASP A 613 19.44 -22.66 7.68
N ASP A 614 18.39 -22.53 6.87
CA ASP A 614 17.74 -23.69 6.29
C ASP A 614 18.73 -24.27 5.29
N GLY A 615 19.58 -25.15 5.82
CA GLY A 615 20.47 -25.98 5.06
C GLY A 615 19.69 -26.83 4.07
N ASP A 616 20.27 -26.99 2.89
CA ASP A 616 20.03 -28.11 2.00
C ASP A 616 19.78 -29.39 2.80
N THR A 617 18.61 -30.00 2.64
CA THR A 617 18.46 -31.46 2.58
C THR A 617 17.11 -31.82 1.96
N ASN A 618 17.19 -32.28 0.70
CA ASN A 618 16.27 -33.11 -0.09
C ASN A 618 14.78 -32.78 -0.16
#